data_AF-A0A1G9ZNC1-F1
#
_entry.id   AF-A0A1G9ZNC1-F1
#
_cell.length_a   1.000
_cell.length_b   1.000
_cell.length_c   1.000
_cell.angle_alpha   90.00
_cell.angle_beta   90.00
_cell.angle_gamma   90.00
#
_symmetry.space_group_name_H-M   'P 1'
#
loop_
_entity.id
_entity.type
_entity.pdbx_description
1 polymer ?
#
loop_
_entity_poly.entity_id
_entity_poly.type
_entity_poly.pdbx_seq_one_letter_code
_entity_poly.pdbx_strand_id
1 'polypeptide(L)'
;MSDANGRSATPEPVEDLLAATPATAYFWGRVAGDGELTQDCVTVRTADETSADALAAVAGTGRTDHDHRIAARESAHDASIARFEDEYELQVFGMLADRASAALGLPIDGQPGGYRFETFSEYRPQLVRGLLEACGTVCFRESAGSVGVSFVHDDEALLRTVQSLVDAAEPHVPTEDLSETSSGGYWFGLGDDADTAAFARWVYAGSDGSGLYSAERRQKLQRSVERATGSEVGELSR
;
A
#
# COMPACT_ATOMS: atom_id res chain seq x y z
N MET A 1 4.37 11.06 35.00
CA MET A 1 5.45 11.43 34.05
C MET A 1 6.13 10.13 33.67
N SER A 2 5.93 9.54 32.50
CA SER A 2 5.77 10.16 31.19
C SER A 2 4.77 9.40 30.33
N ASP A 3 3.75 10.10 29.83
CA ASP A 3 3.05 9.72 28.61
C ASP A 3 3.97 10.08 27.45
N ALA A 4 4.80 9.13 27.03
CA ALA A 4 5.41 9.19 25.70
C ALA A 4 4.32 8.79 24.70
N ASN A 5 3.41 9.73 24.44
CA ASN A 5 2.49 9.64 23.31
C ASN A 5 3.36 9.73 22.05
N GLY A 6 3.81 8.58 21.56
CA GLY A 6 4.63 8.46 20.36
C GLY A 6 3.83 8.95 19.16
N ARG A 7 3.92 10.25 18.87
CA ARG A 7 3.49 10.77 17.58
C ARG A 7 4.34 10.07 16.53
N SER A 8 3.69 9.31 15.65
CA SER A 8 4.29 8.85 14.40
C SER A 8 5.00 10.03 13.74
N ALA A 9 6.22 9.83 13.26
CA ALA A 9 6.99 10.88 12.61
C ALA A 9 6.28 11.27 11.32
N THR A 10 5.77 12.49 11.18
CA THR A 10 5.26 12.96 9.88
C THR A 10 6.44 13.11 8.91
N PRO A 11 6.38 12.57 7.69
CA PRO A 11 7.46 12.72 6.72
C PRO A 11 7.63 14.18 6.29
N GLU A 12 8.85 14.56 5.93
CA GLU A 12 9.12 15.86 5.32
C GLU A 12 8.57 15.92 3.88
N PRO A 13 8.15 17.10 3.40
CA PRO A 13 7.71 17.28 2.03
C PRO A 13 8.86 17.04 1.04
N VAL A 14 8.54 16.47 -0.12
CA VAL A 14 9.53 16.28 -1.18
C VAL A 14 9.44 17.41 -2.21
N GLU A 15 10.59 17.84 -2.72
CA GLU A 15 10.65 18.89 -3.76
C GLU A 15 10.22 18.36 -5.14
N ASP A 16 10.46 17.07 -5.42
CA ASP A 16 10.09 16.40 -6.66
C ASP A 16 9.49 15.02 -6.38
N LEU A 17 8.20 14.87 -6.65
CA LEU A 17 7.48 13.61 -6.47
C LEU A 17 7.99 12.50 -7.40
N LEU A 18 8.79 12.82 -8.44
CA LEU A 18 9.39 11.82 -9.33
C LEU A 18 10.82 11.43 -8.94
N ALA A 19 11.42 12.08 -7.94
CA ALA A 19 12.72 11.68 -7.42
C ALA A 19 12.63 10.27 -6.82
N ALA A 20 13.69 9.47 -6.96
CA ALA A 20 13.76 8.16 -6.30
C ALA A 20 14.12 8.36 -4.82
N THR A 21 13.13 8.27 -3.93
CA THR A 21 13.30 8.39 -2.48
C THR A 21 12.35 7.40 -1.77
N PRO A 22 12.54 7.11 -0.47
CA PRO A 22 11.61 6.28 0.28
C PRO A 22 10.17 6.84 0.26
N ALA A 23 10.04 8.16 0.39
CA ALA A 23 8.75 8.87 0.44
C ALA A 23 7.98 8.75 -0.87
N THR A 24 8.64 9.01 -1.99
CA THR A 24 8.03 8.92 -3.33
C THR A 24 7.75 7.48 -3.74
N ALA A 25 8.60 6.52 -3.34
CA ALA A 25 8.33 5.10 -3.55
C ALA A 25 7.03 4.66 -2.84
N TYR A 26 6.86 5.03 -1.57
CA TYR A 26 5.62 4.79 -0.84
C TYR A 26 4.42 5.47 -1.50
N PHE A 27 4.54 6.76 -1.84
CA PHE A 27 3.49 7.54 -2.49
C PHE A 27 3.01 6.89 -3.80
N TRP A 28 3.94 6.53 -4.70
CA TRP A 28 3.56 5.93 -5.97
C TRP A 28 3.07 4.48 -5.84
N GLY A 29 3.50 3.74 -4.83
CA GLY A 29 2.90 2.44 -4.50
C GLY A 29 1.44 2.57 -4.10
N ARG A 30 1.11 3.60 -3.28
CA ARG A 30 -0.27 3.92 -2.90
C ARG A 30 -1.11 4.31 -4.11
N VAL A 31 -0.60 5.24 -4.93
CA VAL A 31 -1.30 5.71 -6.15
C VAL A 31 -1.50 4.57 -7.15
N ALA A 32 -0.52 3.69 -7.34
CA ALA A 32 -0.66 2.61 -8.31
C ALA A 32 -1.69 1.55 -7.88
N GLY A 33 -1.82 1.30 -6.58
CA GLY A 33 -2.73 0.26 -6.09
C GLY A 33 -4.17 0.70 -5.87
N ASP A 34 -4.42 1.98 -5.56
CA ASP A 34 -5.77 2.49 -5.23
C ASP A 34 -5.93 3.99 -5.58
N GLY A 35 -5.18 4.45 -6.57
CA GLY A 35 -5.22 5.82 -7.06
C GLY A 35 -5.76 5.93 -8.48
N GLU A 36 -5.95 7.17 -8.91
CA GLU A 36 -6.47 7.51 -10.23
C GLU A 36 -5.67 8.69 -10.80
N LEU A 37 -5.27 8.57 -12.05
CA LEU A 37 -4.59 9.64 -12.78
C LEU A 37 -5.49 10.09 -13.93
N THR A 38 -5.76 11.39 -13.95
CA THR A 38 -6.32 12.10 -15.10
C THR A 38 -5.30 13.14 -15.56
N GLN A 39 -5.50 13.73 -16.73
CA GLN A 39 -4.56 14.72 -17.30
C GLN A 39 -4.17 15.84 -16.33
N ASP A 40 -5.10 16.25 -15.47
CA ASP A 40 -4.94 17.41 -14.58
C ASP A 40 -4.82 17.04 -13.09
N CYS A 41 -4.87 15.75 -12.74
CA CYS A 41 -4.97 15.34 -11.34
C CYS A 41 -4.38 13.96 -11.06
N VAL A 42 -3.65 13.86 -9.96
CA VAL A 42 -3.36 12.59 -9.28
C VAL A 42 -4.25 12.49 -8.06
N THR A 43 -5.05 11.44 -7.97
CA THR A 43 -5.89 11.13 -6.80
C THR A 43 -5.36 9.89 -6.11
N VAL A 44 -5.27 9.91 -4.79
CA VAL A 44 -4.96 8.73 -3.98
C VAL A 44 -5.91 8.66 -2.80
N ARG A 45 -6.42 7.45 -2.52
CA ARG A 45 -7.39 7.20 -1.45
C ARG A 45 -6.78 6.35 -0.36
N THR A 46 -7.25 6.50 0.87
CA THR A 46 -6.87 5.63 1.99
C THR A 46 -7.91 5.72 3.10
N ALA A 47 -8.13 4.63 3.83
CA ALA A 47 -9.03 4.62 4.98
C ALA A 47 -8.35 5.00 6.30
N ASP A 48 -7.02 5.13 6.29
CA ASP A 48 -6.22 5.35 7.48
C ASP A 48 -5.67 6.77 7.53
N GLU A 49 -5.93 7.47 8.65
CA GLU A 49 -5.54 8.86 8.84
C GLU A 49 -4.01 9.05 8.84
N THR A 50 -3.24 8.09 9.36
CA THR A 50 -1.77 8.17 9.38
C THR A 50 -1.20 8.12 7.97
N SER A 51 -1.70 7.20 7.14
CA SER A 51 -1.36 7.12 5.72
C SER A 51 -1.79 8.39 4.96
N ALA A 52 -2.97 8.93 5.25
CA ALA A 52 -3.44 10.18 4.64
C ALA A 52 -2.55 11.38 4.99
N ASP A 53 -2.15 11.51 6.26
CA ASP A 53 -1.22 12.55 6.71
C ASP A 53 0.15 12.41 6.05
N ALA A 54 0.67 11.18 5.95
CA ALA A 54 1.93 10.90 5.30
C ALA A 54 1.90 11.27 3.81
N LEU A 55 0.84 10.90 3.09
CA LEU A 55 0.67 11.19 1.67
C LEU A 55 0.59 12.71 1.41
N ALA A 56 -0.19 13.43 2.22
CA ALA A 56 -0.32 14.89 2.09
C ALA A 56 1.01 15.59 2.39
N ALA A 57 1.69 15.19 3.47
CA ALA A 57 2.99 15.73 3.85
C ALA A 57 4.02 15.53 2.74
N VAL A 58 4.13 14.31 2.18
CA VAL A 58 5.02 14.01 1.03
C VAL A 58 4.70 14.90 -0.16
N ALA A 59 3.42 15.07 -0.51
CA ALA A 59 2.99 15.94 -1.60
C ALA A 59 3.20 17.45 -1.34
N GLY A 60 3.61 17.83 -0.12
CA GLY A 60 3.76 19.23 0.28
C GLY A 60 2.43 19.96 0.43
N THR A 61 1.33 19.22 0.61
CA THR A 61 -0.01 19.77 0.81
C THR A 61 -0.45 19.59 2.26
N GLY A 62 -1.08 20.62 2.83
CA GLY A 62 -1.76 20.48 4.12
C GLY A 62 -3.15 19.88 3.89
N ARG A 63 -3.54 18.88 4.70
CA ARG A 63 -4.93 18.37 4.69
C ARG A 63 -5.91 19.43 5.17
N THR A 64 -7.09 19.45 4.54
CA THR A 64 -8.25 20.23 4.98
C THR A 64 -9.40 19.29 5.35
N ASP A 65 -10.37 19.76 6.13
CA ASP A 65 -11.55 18.98 6.53
C ASP A 65 -12.38 18.46 5.32
N HIS A 66 -12.18 19.00 4.11
CA HIS A 66 -12.88 18.58 2.89
C HIS A 66 -12.28 17.31 2.24
N ASP A 67 -11.08 16.90 2.69
CA ASP A 67 -10.34 15.74 2.18
C ASP A 67 -10.76 14.43 2.87
N HIS A 68 -11.70 14.50 3.82
CA HIS A 68 -12.26 13.37 4.56
C HIS A 68 -13.73 13.16 4.21
N ARG A 69 -14.09 11.92 3.88
CA ARG A 69 -15.48 11.49 3.68
C ARG A 69 -15.69 10.14 4.35
N ILE A 70 -16.94 9.80 4.63
CA ILE A 70 -17.31 8.46 5.11
C ILE A 70 -17.91 7.72 3.91
N ALA A 71 -17.23 6.67 3.45
CA ALA A 71 -17.67 5.85 2.33
C ALA A 71 -18.38 4.59 2.84
N ALA A 72 -19.51 4.26 2.21
CA ALA A 72 -20.18 2.98 2.44
C ALA A 72 -19.61 1.94 1.48
N ARG A 73 -19.02 0.86 2.00
CA ARG A 73 -18.57 -0.30 1.23
C ARG A 73 -19.43 -1.51 1.56
N GLU A 74 -19.93 -2.19 0.54
CA GLU A 74 -20.63 -3.46 0.72
C GLU A 74 -19.64 -4.52 1.21
N SER A 75 -20.05 -5.33 2.19
CA SER A 75 -19.18 -6.39 2.68
C SER A 75 -18.95 -7.43 1.57
N ALA A 76 -17.68 -7.74 1.30
CA ALA A 76 -17.30 -8.79 0.34
C ALA A 76 -17.89 -10.18 0.67
N HIS A 77 -18.37 -10.40 1.89
CA HIS A 77 -18.99 -11.65 2.32
C HIS A 77 -20.53 -11.60 2.35
N ASP A 78 -21.13 -10.41 2.35
CA ASP A 78 -22.58 -10.20 2.38
C ASP A 78 -22.92 -8.79 1.89
N ALA A 79 -23.38 -8.67 0.64
CA ALA A 79 -23.73 -7.39 0.01
C ALA A 79 -24.93 -6.68 0.68
N SER A 80 -25.66 -7.35 1.59
CA SER A 80 -26.72 -6.71 2.39
C SER A 80 -26.19 -5.92 3.60
N ILE A 81 -24.89 -6.07 3.91
CA ILE A 81 -24.21 -5.36 5.00
C ILE A 81 -23.31 -4.27 4.40
N ALA A 82 -23.65 -3.01 4.64
CA ALA A 82 -22.79 -1.87 4.35
C ALA A 82 -21.88 -1.58 5.56
N ARG A 83 -20.57 -1.53 5.33
CA ARG A 83 -19.59 -1.00 6.28
C ARG A 83 -19.33 0.46 5.94
N PHE A 84 -19.33 1.32 6.96
CA PHE A 84 -18.92 2.71 6.82
C PHE A 84 -17.47 2.80 7.23
N GLU A 85 -16.62 3.15 6.27
CA GLU A 85 -15.19 3.32 6.48
C GLU A 85 -14.87 4.80 6.25
N ASP A 86 -13.99 5.35 7.08
CA ASP A 86 -13.37 6.64 6.77
C ASP A 86 -12.63 6.47 5.44
N GLU A 87 -12.75 7.46 4.56
CA GLU A 87 -12.03 7.53 3.31
C GLU A 87 -11.46 8.93 3.19
N TYR A 88 -10.14 8.99 3.07
CA TYR A 88 -9.38 10.20 2.85
C TYR A 88 -8.97 10.23 1.38
N GLU A 89 -9.31 11.30 0.68
CA GLU A 89 -8.99 11.51 -0.73
C GLU A 89 -8.01 12.68 -0.83
N LEU A 90 -6.79 12.40 -1.30
CA LEU A 90 -5.79 13.42 -1.59
C LEU A 90 -5.74 13.65 -3.10
N GLN A 91 -5.81 14.91 -3.51
CA GLN A 91 -5.71 15.33 -4.91
C GLN A 91 -4.53 16.27 -5.10
N VAL A 92 -3.68 15.94 -6.07
CA VAL A 92 -2.57 16.79 -6.52
C VAL A 92 -2.86 17.25 -7.94
N PHE A 93 -3.25 18.52 -8.07
CA PHE A 93 -3.61 19.13 -9.35
C PHE A 93 -2.39 19.57 -10.16
N GLY A 94 -2.54 19.52 -11.49
CA GLY A 94 -1.57 19.97 -12.47
C GLY A 94 -0.92 18.83 -13.25
N MET A 95 0.21 19.13 -13.90
CA MET A 95 0.88 18.25 -14.87
C MET A 95 1.60 17.03 -14.26
N LEU A 96 1.38 16.72 -12.98
CA LEU A 96 2.09 15.63 -12.31
C LEU A 96 1.74 14.28 -12.93
N ALA A 97 0.46 14.05 -13.25
CA ALA A 97 -0.01 12.80 -13.86
C ALA A 97 0.70 12.53 -15.18
N ASP A 98 0.77 13.51 -16.09
CA ASP A 98 1.50 13.42 -17.36
C ASP A 98 2.98 13.09 -17.15
N ARG A 99 3.65 13.78 -16.21
CA ARG A 99 5.06 13.53 -15.92
C ARG A 99 5.27 12.13 -15.31
N ALA A 100 4.35 11.68 -14.46
CA ALA A 100 4.41 10.35 -13.84
C ALA A 100 4.11 9.24 -14.85
N SER A 101 3.19 9.44 -15.79
CA SER A 101 2.98 8.51 -16.90
C SER A 101 4.21 8.42 -17.80
N ALA A 102 4.85 9.56 -18.10
CA ALA A 102 6.08 9.59 -18.88
C ALA A 102 7.30 8.97 -18.14
N ALA A 103 7.42 9.14 -16.82
CA ALA A 103 8.54 8.61 -16.05
C ALA A 103 8.31 7.15 -15.63
N LEU A 104 7.19 6.89 -14.95
CA LEU A 104 6.87 5.65 -14.27
C LEU A 104 5.91 4.74 -15.07
N GLY A 105 5.38 5.21 -16.20
CA GLY A 105 4.48 4.41 -17.02
C GLY A 105 3.13 4.18 -16.35
N LEU A 106 2.69 5.09 -15.48
CA LEU A 106 1.38 4.98 -14.85
C LEU A 106 0.26 5.21 -15.87
N PRO A 107 -0.87 4.49 -15.72
CA PRO A 107 -2.05 4.67 -16.56
C PRO A 107 -2.63 6.07 -16.37
N ILE A 108 -3.12 6.71 -17.43
CA ILE A 108 -3.91 7.95 -17.38
C ILE A 108 -5.25 7.68 -18.06
N ASP A 109 -6.35 8.15 -17.49
CA ASP A 109 -7.70 8.04 -18.07
C ASP A 109 -8.04 6.59 -18.50
N GLY A 110 -7.69 5.63 -17.65
CA GLY A 110 -7.94 4.20 -17.86
C GLY A 110 -7.13 3.55 -19.00
N GLN A 111 -6.15 4.25 -19.59
CA GLN A 111 -5.25 3.64 -20.56
C GLN A 111 -4.32 2.62 -19.89
N PRO A 112 -3.86 1.56 -20.59
CA PRO A 112 -2.96 0.58 -20.00
C PRO A 112 -1.66 1.18 -19.45
N GLY A 113 -1.27 0.77 -18.25
CA GLY A 113 0.00 1.15 -17.62
C GLY A 113 1.16 0.23 -17.99
N GLY A 114 2.38 0.78 -17.98
CA GLY A 114 3.64 0.04 -18.14
C GLY A 114 4.43 -0.15 -16.84
N TYR A 115 4.10 0.57 -15.77
CA TYR A 115 4.62 0.39 -14.39
C TYR A 115 6.15 0.19 -14.29
N ARG A 116 6.92 1.19 -14.72
CA ARG A 116 8.40 1.24 -14.68
C ARG A 116 8.93 1.53 -13.28
N PHE A 117 8.65 0.65 -12.33
CA PHE A 117 9.01 0.81 -10.92
C PHE A 117 10.45 0.44 -10.57
N GLU A 118 11.26 0.02 -11.53
CA GLU A 118 12.68 -0.28 -11.33
C GLU A 118 13.47 0.95 -10.82
N THR A 119 12.98 2.16 -11.13
CA THR A 119 13.44 3.44 -10.54
C THR A 119 13.46 3.41 -9.01
N PHE A 120 12.56 2.65 -8.36
CA PHE A 120 12.47 2.53 -6.91
C PHE A 120 13.12 1.25 -6.38
N SER A 121 13.99 0.58 -7.14
CA SER A 121 14.61 -0.68 -6.71
C SER A 121 15.38 -0.59 -5.39
N GLU A 122 16.02 0.54 -5.09
CA GLU A 122 16.66 0.82 -3.78
C GLU A 122 15.64 1.00 -2.64
N TYR A 123 14.44 1.48 -2.97
CA TYR A 123 13.35 1.77 -2.03
C TYR A 123 12.18 0.79 -2.18
N ARG A 124 12.50 -0.44 -2.62
CA ARG A 124 11.52 -1.50 -2.88
C ARG A 124 10.62 -1.80 -1.68
N PRO A 125 11.11 -1.88 -0.42
CA PRO A 125 10.24 -2.13 0.72
C PRO A 125 9.14 -1.06 0.86
N GLN A 126 9.47 0.21 0.62
CA GLN A 126 8.53 1.33 0.71
C GLN A 126 7.52 1.30 -0.43
N LEU A 127 7.95 0.98 -1.65
CA LEU A 127 7.05 0.80 -2.78
C LEU A 127 6.08 -0.37 -2.53
N VAL A 128 6.59 -1.53 -2.13
CA VAL A 128 5.77 -2.72 -1.85
C VAL A 128 4.85 -2.47 -0.65
N ARG A 129 5.25 -1.69 0.34
CA ARG A 129 4.37 -1.27 1.44
C ARG A 129 3.20 -0.44 0.92
N GLY A 130 3.46 0.56 0.08
CA GLY A 130 2.40 1.37 -0.53
C GLY A 130 1.38 0.51 -1.29
N LEU A 131 1.88 -0.42 -2.12
CA LEU A 131 1.06 -1.38 -2.88
C LEU A 131 0.27 -2.32 -1.95
N LEU A 132 0.92 -2.90 -0.94
CA LEU A 132 0.30 -3.81 0.02
C LEU A 132 -0.81 -3.12 0.80
N GLU A 133 -0.60 -1.87 1.20
CA GLU A 133 -1.61 -1.10 1.89
C GLU A 133 -2.77 -0.72 0.97
N ALA A 134 -2.55 -0.60 -0.34
CA ALA A 134 -3.51 -0.08 -1.31
C ALA A 134 -4.39 -1.21 -1.88
N CYS A 135 -3.76 -2.22 -2.48
CA CYS A 135 -4.43 -3.31 -3.16
C CYS A 135 -4.12 -4.69 -2.55
N GLY A 136 -3.40 -4.72 -1.42
CA GLY A 136 -3.14 -5.95 -0.69
C GLY A 136 -4.34 -6.44 0.13
N THR A 137 -4.31 -7.71 0.53
CA THR A 137 -5.22 -8.30 1.51
C THR A 137 -4.42 -9.14 2.50
N VAL A 138 -4.79 -9.06 3.77
CA VAL A 138 -4.27 -9.92 4.83
C VAL A 138 -5.44 -10.68 5.45
N CYS A 139 -5.37 -12.00 5.45
CA CYS A 139 -6.36 -12.88 6.05
C CYS A 139 -5.69 -13.93 6.95
N PHE A 140 -6.34 -14.28 8.06
CA PHE A 140 -5.92 -15.39 8.89
C PHE A 140 -6.73 -16.63 8.47
N ARG A 141 -6.04 -17.69 8.04
CA ARG A 141 -6.64 -18.97 7.65
C ARG A 141 -6.75 -19.85 8.91
N GLU A 142 -7.89 -19.76 9.62
CA GLU A 142 -8.18 -20.51 10.87
C GLU A 142 -7.85 -22.01 10.76
N SER A 143 -8.23 -22.65 9.65
CA SER A 143 -8.04 -24.09 9.42
C SER A 143 -6.58 -24.52 9.31
N ALA A 144 -5.69 -23.62 8.91
CA ALA A 144 -4.26 -23.87 8.73
C ALA A 144 -3.41 -23.21 9.82
N GLY A 145 -3.99 -22.36 10.67
CA GLY A 145 -3.25 -21.56 11.63
C GLY A 145 -2.25 -20.61 10.98
N SER A 146 -2.49 -20.18 9.74
CA SER A 146 -1.54 -19.40 8.93
C SER A 146 -2.09 -18.05 8.49
N VAL A 147 -1.22 -17.15 8.06
CA VAL A 147 -1.59 -15.87 7.45
C VAL A 147 -1.48 -15.98 5.94
N GLY A 148 -2.53 -15.60 5.23
CA GLY A 148 -2.47 -15.31 3.80
C GLY A 148 -2.23 -13.83 3.58
N VAL A 149 -1.26 -13.50 2.73
CA VAL A 149 -1.07 -12.17 2.16
C VAL A 149 -1.24 -12.29 0.65
N SER A 150 -2.07 -11.44 0.07
CA SER A 150 -2.33 -11.42 -1.38
C SER A 150 -2.46 -10.00 -1.90
N PHE A 151 -2.41 -9.85 -3.21
CA PHE A 151 -2.67 -8.60 -3.93
C PHE A 151 -3.81 -8.84 -4.92
N VAL A 152 -4.72 -7.89 -5.06
CA VAL A 152 -5.90 -7.97 -5.92
C VAL A 152 -6.05 -6.66 -6.68
N HIS A 153 -6.18 -6.71 -8.00
CA HIS A 153 -6.36 -5.52 -8.83
C HIS A 153 -6.95 -5.88 -10.20
N ASP A 154 -7.68 -4.95 -10.81
CA ASP A 154 -8.30 -5.18 -12.13
C ASP A 154 -7.28 -5.11 -13.28
N ASP A 155 -6.19 -4.37 -13.09
CA ASP A 155 -5.06 -4.32 -14.03
C ASP A 155 -4.08 -5.49 -13.83
N GLU A 156 -4.09 -6.43 -14.75
CA GLU A 156 -3.16 -7.57 -14.81
C GLU A 156 -1.69 -7.14 -14.87
N ALA A 157 -1.39 -6.06 -15.62
CA ALA A 157 -0.02 -5.60 -15.80
C ALA A 157 0.55 -5.07 -14.49
N LEU A 158 -0.28 -4.38 -13.69
CA LEU A 158 0.13 -3.97 -12.34
C LEU A 158 0.49 -5.19 -11.49
N LEU A 159 -0.38 -6.20 -11.40
CA LEU A 159 -0.11 -7.36 -10.54
C LEU A 159 1.11 -8.16 -10.98
N ARG A 160 1.37 -8.30 -12.29
CA ARG A 160 2.64 -8.90 -12.76
C ARG A 160 3.84 -8.10 -12.28
N THR A 161 3.78 -6.77 -12.33
CA THR A 161 4.84 -5.91 -11.80
C THR A 161 4.99 -6.07 -10.29
N VAL A 162 3.90 -6.08 -9.52
CA VAL A 162 3.96 -6.30 -8.06
C VAL A 162 4.57 -7.67 -7.74
N GLN A 163 4.16 -8.72 -8.46
CA GLN A 163 4.71 -10.07 -8.28
C GLN A 163 6.23 -10.08 -8.52
N SER A 164 6.71 -9.43 -9.58
CA SER A 164 8.14 -9.31 -9.85
C SER A 164 8.89 -8.51 -8.78
N LEU A 165 8.27 -7.46 -8.22
CA LEU A 165 8.85 -6.70 -7.11
C LEU A 165 8.96 -7.55 -5.84
N VAL A 166 7.96 -8.38 -5.54
CA VAL A 166 7.98 -9.26 -4.36
C VAL A 166 8.98 -10.40 -4.55
N ASP A 167 9.06 -11.01 -5.74
CA ASP A 167 10.03 -12.07 -6.05
C ASP A 167 11.48 -11.59 -5.91
N ALA A 168 11.75 -10.34 -6.30
CA ALA A 168 13.03 -9.67 -6.16
C ALA A 168 13.31 -9.07 -4.76
N ALA A 169 12.48 -9.37 -3.76
CA ALA A 169 12.71 -8.93 -2.38
C ALA A 169 13.86 -9.70 -1.72
N GLU A 170 14.52 -9.03 -0.77
CA GLU A 170 15.47 -9.66 0.15
C GLU A 170 14.99 -9.38 1.58
N PRO A 171 14.45 -10.38 2.31
CA PRO A 171 14.49 -11.82 2.02
C PRO A 171 13.63 -12.24 0.83
N HIS A 172 14.00 -13.33 0.16
CA HIS A 172 13.19 -13.91 -0.92
C HIS A 172 11.84 -14.37 -0.36
N VAL A 173 10.76 -13.98 -1.04
CA VAL A 173 9.39 -14.31 -0.66
C VAL A 173 8.71 -14.95 -1.87
N PRO A 174 8.53 -16.28 -1.88
CA PRO A 174 7.89 -16.95 -3.01
C PRO A 174 6.44 -16.47 -3.15
N THR A 175 5.97 -16.39 -4.39
CA THR A 175 4.59 -16.03 -4.72
C THR A 175 3.90 -17.17 -5.46
N GLU A 176 2.60 -17.30 -5.28
CA GLU A 176 1.74 -18.13 -6.13
C GLU A 176 1.63 -17.52 -7.54
N ASP A 177 1.19 -18.33 -8.51
CA ASP A 177 0.91 -17.86 -9.87
C ASP A 177 -0.27 -16.87 -9.90
N LEU A 178 -0.22 -15.93 -10.84
CA LEU A 178 -1.30 -14.98 -11.07
C LEU A 178 -2.57 -15.71 -11.52
N SER A 179 -3.70 -15.38 -10.90
CA SER A 179 -5.00 -15.99 -11.14
C SER A 179 -6.08 -14.93 -11.35
N GLU A 180 -7.15 -15.29 -12.06
CA GLU A 180 -8.33 -14.44 -12.20
C GLU A 180 -9.21 -14.53 -10.94
N THR A 181 -9.83 -13.42 -10.57
CA THR A 181 -10.88 -13.36 -9.55
C THR A 181 -12.22 -13.71 -10.16
N SER A 182 -13.18 -14.17 -9.35
CA SER A 182 -14.55 -14.43 -9.82
C SER A 182 -15.31 -13.17 -10.26
N SER A 183 -14.81 -11.98 -9.91
CA SER A 183 -15.41 -10.68 -10.22
C SER A 183 -14.80 -9.97 -11.45
N GLY A 184 -13.81 -10.59 -12.12
CA GLY A 184 -13.25 -10.06 -13.38
C GLY A 184 -11.94 -9.27 -13.27
N GLY A 185 -11.33 -9.19 -12.09
CA GLY A 185 -9.96 -8.72 -11.88
C GLY A 185 -8.97 -9.87 -11.69
N TYR A 186 -7.77 -9.56 -11.20
CA TYR A 186 -6.67 -10.52 -11.01
C TYR A 186 -6.22 -10.55 -9.54
N TRP A 187 -5.55 -11.63 -9.15
CA TRP A 187 -4.92 -11.73 -7.84
C TRP A 187 -3.74 -12.70 -7.83
N PHE A 188 -2.82 -12.51 -6.88
CA PHE A 188 -1.83 -13.52 -6.51
C PHE A 188 -1.56 -13.47 -5.00
N GLY A 189 -1.16 -14.59 -4.42
CA GLY A 189 -0.77 -14.73 -3.03
C GLY A 189 0.74 -14.85 -2.83
N LEU A 190 1.21 -14.64 -1.61
CA LEU A 190 2.47 -15.26 -1.19
C LEU A 190 2.30 -16.78 -1.17
N GLY A 191 3.35 -17.52 -1.52
CA GLY A 191 3.36 -18.97 -1.52
C GLY A 191 3.11 -19.56 -0.13
N ASP A 192 2.58 -20.78 -0.07
CA ASP A 192 2.30 -21.47 1.19
C ASP A 192 3.56 -21.72 2.05
N ASP A 193 4.75 -21.75 1.43
CA ASP A 193 6.05 -21.89 2.09
C ASP A 193 6.76 -20.54 2.36
N ALA A 194 6.12 -19.41 2.04
CA ALA A 194 6.68 -18.09 2.30
C ALA A 194 6.76 -17.79 3.80
N ASP A 195 7.90 -17.25 4.24
CA ASP A 195 8.04 -16.71 5.60
C ASP A 195 7.32 -15.35 5.70
N THR A 196 6.02 -15.42 5.99
CA THR A 196 5.15 -14.24 6.15
C THR A 196 5.61 -13.31 7.27
N ALA A 197 6.32 -13.82 8.28
CA ALA A 197 6.86 -12.99 9.36
C ALA A 197 8.10 -12.22 8.90
N ALA A 198 8.98 -12.84 8.11
CA ALA A 198 10.11 -12.16 7.48
C ALA A 198 9.64 -11.13 6.46
N PHE A 199 8.64 -11.45 5.63
CA PHE A 199 8.01 -10.49 4.73
C PHE A 199 7.44 -9.29 5.51
N ALA A 200 6.69 -9.54 6.59
CA ALA A 200 6.08 -8.47 7.39
C ALA A 200 7.15 -7.53 8.00
N ARG A 201 8.23 -8.08 8.58
CA ARG A 201 9.35 -7.28 9.09
C ARG A 201 10.02 -6.47 8.00
N TRP A 202 10.28 -7.09 6.83
CA TRP A 202 10.92 -6.43 5.70
C TRP A 202 10.08 -5.28 5.15
N VAL A 203 8.81 -5.54 4.83
CA VAL A 203 7.95 -4.55 4.17
C VAL A 203 7.70 -3.35 5.07
N TYR A 204 7.64 -3.52 6.39
CA TYR A 204 7.42 -2.44 7.36
C TYR A 204 8.70 -1.93 8.05
N ALA A 205 9.88 -2.37 7.65
CA ALA A 205 11.15 -1.89 8.22
C ALA A 205 11.26 -0.36 8.12
N GLY A 206 11.63 0.29 9.23
CA GLY A 206 11.80 1.75 9.30
C GLY A 206 10.50 2.57 9.15
N SER A 207 9.32 1.94 9.20
CA SER A 207 8.03 2.65 9.11
C SER A 207 7.84 3.65 10.26
N ASP A 208 8.20 3.30 11.49
CA ASP A 208 8.06 4.21 12.65
C ASP A 208 8.84 5.51 12.49
N GLY A 209 10.10 5.40 12.08
CA GLY A 209 10.98 6.56 11.92
C GLY A 209 10.65 7.43 10.70
N SER A 210 9.94 6.88 9.72
CA SER A 210 9.60 7.57 8.46
C SER A 210 8.17 8.10 8.40
N GLY A 211 7.25 7.52 9.18
CA GLY A 211 5.81 7.81 9.07
C GLY A 211 5.13 7.24 7.83
N LEU A 212 5.85 6.55 6.96
CA LEU A 212 5.35 6.06 5.68
C LEU A 212 4.63 4.72 5.88
N TYR A 213 3.44 4.75 6.47
CA TYR A 213 2.61 3.56 6.68
C TYR A 213 1.16 3.91 7.02
N SER A 214 0.27 2.95 6.78
CA SER A 214 -1.08 2.91 7.36
C SER A 214 -1.03 2.19 8.71
N ALA A 215 -1.49 2.84 9.77
CA ALA A 215 -1.50 2.27 11.11
C ALA A 215 -2.40 1.04 11.21
N GLU A 216 -3.60 1.11 10.62
CA GLU A 216 -4.55 -0.01 10.59
C GLU A 216 -3.98 -1.23 9.85
N ARG A 217 -3.44 -1.02 8.64
CA ARG A 217 -2.93 -2.09 7.78
C ARG A 217 -1.73 -2.80 8.40
N ARG A 218 -0.82 -2.02 9.00
CA ARG A 218 0.33 -2.52 9.74
C ARG A 218 -0.10 -3.35 10.96
N GLN A 219 -1.00 -2.81 11.77
CA GLN A 219 -1.50 -3.51 12.96
C GLN A 219 -2.23 -4.81 12.58
N LYS A 220 -3.00 -4.80 11.49
CA LYS A 220 -3.69 -6.00 10.99
C LYS A 220 -2.69 -7.10 10.58
N LEU A 221 -1.63 -6.73 9.83
CA LEU A 221 -0.60 -7.70 9.45
C LEU A 221 0.12 -8.24 10.67
N GLN A 222 0.57 -7.37 11.56
CA GLN A 222 1.24 -7.75 12.80
C GLN A 222 0.40 -8.75 13.62
N ARG A 223 -0.84 -8.40 13.96
CA ARG A 223 -1.71 -9.29 14.77
C ARG A 223 -1.94 -10.64 14.09
N SER A 224 -2.06 -10.65 12.76
CA SER A 224 -2.26 -11.89 12.02
C SER A 224 -1.02 -12.79 12.12
N VAL A 225 0.17 -12.21 11.94
CA VAL A 225 1.44 -12.95 11.99
C VAL A 225 1.74 -13.43 13.41
N GLU A 226 1.55 -12.59 14.42
CA GLU A 226 1.72 -12.97 15.84
C GLU A 226 0.79 -14.12 16.21
N ARG A 227 -0.47 -14.06 15.74
CA ARG A 227 -1.45 -15.14 15.94
C ARG A 227 -1.03 -16.45 15.27
N ALA A 228 -0.46 -16.41 14.08
CA ALA A 228 -0.06 -17.61 13.34
C ALA A 228 1.23 -18.24 13.87
N THR A 229 2.19 -17.42 14.29
CA THR A 229 3.54 -17.90 14.64
C THR A 229 3.75 -18.06 16.14
N GLY A 230 2.88 -17.50 16.98
CA GLY A 230 3.09 -17.40 18.43
C GLY A 230 4.33 -16.58 18.82
N SER A 231 4.97 -15.93 17.84
CA SER A 231 6.15 -15.09 18.03
C SER A 231 5.71 -13.63 17.98
N GLU A 232 6.21 -12.80 18.90
CA GLU A 232 6.03 -11.36 18.79
C GLU A 232 6.72 -10.87 17.51
N VAL A 233 5.98 -10.17 16.65
CA VAL A 233 6.60 -9.34 15.61
C VAL A 233 6.83 -7.96 16.23
N GLY A 234 7.50 -7.95 17.38
CA GLY A 234 7.60 -6.81 18.32
C GLY A 234 8.37 -5.59 17.80
N GLU A 235 8.79 -5.60 16.53
CA GLU A 235 9.50 -4.53 15.83
C GLU A 235 8.60 -3.83 14.80
N LEU A 236 7.36 -4.29 14.60
CA LEU A 236 6.37 -3.59 13.79
C LEU A 236 5.61 -2.51 14.57
N SER A 237 6.11 -2.01 15.70
CA SER A 237 5.44 -0.93 16.45
C SER A 237 6.37 -0.10 17.35
N ARG A 238 7.69 -0.16 17.19
CA ARG A 238 8.65 0.46 18.12
C ARG A 238 9.66 1.33 17.40
#